data_AF-A0A2D9DN29-F1
#
_entry.id   AF-A0A2D9DN29-F1
#
_cell.length_a   1.000
_cell.length_b   1.000
_cell.length_c   1.000
_cell.angle_alpha   90.00
_cell.angle_beta   90.00
_cell.angle_gamma   90.00
#
_symmetry.space_group_name_H-M   'P 1'
#
loop_
_entity.id
_entity.type
_entity.pdbx_description
1 polymer ?
#
loop_
_entity_poly.entity_id
_entity_poly.type
_entity_poly.pdbx_seq_one_letter_code
_entity_poly.pdbx_strand_id
1 'polypeptide(L)'
;MEIKDIDKYRRTLFHETGHYIARKLNLSIYKKGAGIKEIYIKEEKFTTNGLDYSGGATAKIPENYVDEGFIKDVPHYIAVIIYGCIIQVLYQRNFKNKKFRECFSLDNSAQGISDMDSFTRIGIEFTGPKRLKLVEYIENEYLDLIEENYKKLEKMVGKETFIFEKEGSKYILNLEQIDRLLEDFLISHTKYYKRFIKKIIEIKNDR
;
A
#
# COMPACT_ATOMS: atom_id res chain seq x y z
N MET A 1 25.36 4.69 -2.85
CA MET A 1 24.83 3.40 -2.36
C MET A 1 24.16 2.71 -3.52
N GLU A 2 24.57 1.48 -3.84
CA GLU A 2 24.06 0.76 -5.00
C GLU A 2 22.91 -0.16 -4.61
N ILE A 3 21.77 -0.02 -5.29
CA ILE A 3 20.61 -0.89 -5.13
C ILE A 3 20.74 -2.03 -6.14
N LYS A 4 20.68 -3.26 -5.65
CA LYS A 4 20.72 -4.46 -6.48
C LYS A 4 19.32 -4.76 -6.99
N ASP A 5 19.16 -5.15 -8.26
CA ASP A 5 17.85 -5.45 -8.85
C ASP A 5 16.82 -4.32 -8.64
N ILE A 6 17.08 -3.19 -9.31
CA ILE A 6 16.32 -1.94 -9.16
C ILE A 6 14.81 -2.12 -9.40
N ASP A 7 14.42 -3.08 -10.24
CA ASP A 7 13.01 -3.33 -10.56
C ASP A 7 12.27 -3.95 -9.38
N LYS A 8 12.88 -4.92 -8.69
CA LYS A 8 12.31 -5.50 -7.47
C LYS A 8 12.27 -4.49 -6.33
N TYR A 9 13.32 -3.68 -6.18
CA TYR A 9 13.33 -2.59 -5.20
C TYR A 9 12.21 -1.58 -5.48
N ARG A 10 12.09 -1.10 -6.73
CA ARG A 10 11.06 -0.12 -7.12
C ARG A 10 9.65 -0.66 -6.92
N ARG A 11 9.41 -1.94 -7.24
CA ARG A 11 8.13 -2.60 -6.97
C ARG A 11 7.76 -2.48 -5.49
N THR A 12 8.68 -2.82 -4.59
CA THR A 12 8.45 -2.71 -3.14
C THR A 12 8.34 -1.26 -2.69
N LEU A 13 9.10 -0.34 -3.28
CA LEU A 13 9.00 1.10 -3.00
C LEU A 13 7.60 1.65 -3.34
N PHE A 14 7.07 1.31 -4.52
CA PHE A 14 5.72 1.71 -4.91
C PHE A 14 4.65 1.11 -4.00
N HIS A 15 4.83 -0.14 -3.56
CA HIS A 15 3.95 -0.79 -2.59
C HIS A 15 3.91 -0.02 -1.27
N GLU A 16 5.06 0.24 -0.65
CA GLU A 16 5.12 0.98 0.62
C GLU A 16 4.63 2.41 0.48
N THR A 17 4.89 3.05 -0.66
CA THR A 17 4.36 4.38 -0.98
C THR A 17 2.83 4.35 -1.04
N GLY A 18 2.22 3.28 -1.56
CA GLY A 18 0.77 3.11 -1.54
C GLY A 18 0.21 3.07 -0.12
N HIS A 19 0.79 2.28 0.78
CA HIS A 19 0.40 2.28 2.19
C HIS A 19 0.57 3.65 2.85
N TYR A 20 1.66 4.35 2.53
CA TYR A 20 1.93 5.70 3.02
C TYR A 20 0.81 6.67 2.61
N ILE A 21 0.49 6.71 1.32
CA ILE A 21 -0.57 7.56 0.75
C ILE A 21 -1.89 7.31 1.47
N ALA A 22 -2.30 6.05 1.61
CA ALA A 22 -3.58 5.70 2.25
C ALA A 22 -3.65 6.15 3.71
N ARG A 23 -2.57 5.97 4.48
CA ARG A 23 -2.49 6.44 5.88
C ARG A 23 -2.56 7.96 5.97
N LYS A 24 -1.85 8.70 5.11
CA LYS A 24 -1.88 10.17 5.08
C LYS A 24 -3.27 10.70 4.70
N LEU A 25 -3.93 10.07 3.73
CA LEU A 25 -5.29 10.44 3.34
C LEU A 25 -6.33 10.09 4.41
N ASN A 26 -6.19 8.93 5.09
CA ASN A 26 -7.04 8.58 6.23
C ASN A 26 -6.96 9.62 7.35
N LEU A 27 -5.75 10.05 7.71
CA LEU A 27 -5.55 11.05 8.75
C LEU A 27 -6.07 12.43 8.34
N SER A 28 -5.72 12.90 7.14
CA SER A 28 -6.09 14.25 6.69
C SER A 28 -7.58 14.42 6.40
N ILE A 29 -8.24 13.41 5.84
CA ILE A 29 -9.64 13.49 5.42
C ILE A 29 -10.58 13.06 6.54
N TYR A 30 -10.27 11.96 7.21
CA TYR A 30 -11.20 11.28 8.12
C TYR A 30 -10.76 11.31 9.59
N LYS A 31 -9.54 11.80 9.86
CA LYS A 31 -8.92 11.74 11.19
C LYS A 31 -8.88 10.30 11.74
N LYS A 32 -8.62 9.32 10.87
CA LYS A 32 -8.59 7.89 11.20
C LYS A 32 -7.19 7.28 11.08
N GLY A 33 -6.89 6.32 11.95
CA GLY A 33 -5.61 5.61 11.98
C GLY A 33 -4.52 6.35 12.75
N ALA A 34 -3.30 5.82 12.70
CA ALA A 34 -2.12 6.41 13.29
C ALA A 34 -1.20 7.00 12.22
N GLY A 35 -0.39 7.99 12.61
CA GLY A 35 0.70 8.52 11.79
C GLY A 35 1.74 7.44 11.47
N ILE A 36 2.68 7.77 10.59
CA ILE A 36 3.80 6.91 10.24
C ILE A 36 5.03 7.43 10.95
N LYS A 37 5.75 6.55 11.63
CA LYS A 37 7.04 6.85 12.26
C LYS A 37 8.20 6.54 11.31
N GLU A 38 8.11 5.44 10.59
CA GLU A 38 9.16 4.99 9.68
C GLU A 38 8.56 4.17 8.53
N ILE A 39 9.17 4.26 7.35
CA ILE A 39 9.01 3.27 6.28
C ILE A 39 10.38 2.73 5.94
N TYR A 40 10.45 1.44 5.67
CA TYR A 40 11.67 0.79 5.25
C TYR A 40 11.44 -0.23 4.14
N ILE A 41 12.52 -0.51 3.42
CA ILE A 41 12.63 -1.59 2.45
C ILE A 41 13.82 -2.45 2.85
N LYS A 42 13.64 -3.76 3.00
CA LYS A 42 14.67 -4.69 3.47
C LYS A 42 15.05 -5.67 2.38
N GLU A 43 16.36 -5.88 2.18
CA GLU A 43 16.86 -6.94 1.32
C GLU A 43 16.60 -8.31 1.95
N GLU A 44 15.94 -9.17 1.20
CA GLU A 44 15.73 -10.57 1.54
C GLU A 44 16.52 -11.43 0.55
N LYS A 45 17.35 -12.34 1.08
CA LYS A 45 18.06 -13.33 0.25
C LYS A 45 17.36 -14.66 0.39
N PHE A 46 16.73 -15.10 -0.69
CA PHE A 46 16.10 -16.41 -0.79
C PHE A 46 17.04 -17.39 -1.50
N THR A 47 17.12 -18.61 -0.99
CA THR A 47 17.96 -19.68 -1.58
C THR A 47 17.53 -20.08 -2.99
N THR A 48 16.24 -19.95 -3.31
CA THR A 48 15.64 -20.39 -4.59
C THR A 48 15.39 -19.26 -5.60
N ASN A 49 15.07 -18.05 -5.15
CA ASN A 49 14.65 -16.92 -6.01
C ASN A 49 15.68 -15.78 -6.07
N GLY A 50 16.85 -15.96 -5.48
CA GLY A 50 17.90 -14.94 -5.42
C GLY A 50 17.57 -13.80 -4.45
N LEU A 51 17.94 -12.59 -4.82
CA LEU A 51 17.66 -11.37 -4.05
C LEU A 51 16.22 -10.90 -4.28
N ASP A 52 15.55 -10.48 -3.21
CA ASP A 52 14.25 -9.83 -3.23
C ASP A 52 14.18 -8.70 -2.18
N TYR A 53 13.06 -7.99 -2.15
CA TYR A 53 12.82 -6.85 -1.26
C TYR A 53 11.48 -6.96 -0.55
N SER A 54 11.50 -6.95 0.78
CA SER A 54 10.31 -6.77 1.62
C SER A 54 10.21 -5.31 2.06
N GLY A 55 9.00 -4.87 2.41
CA GLY A 55 8.76 -3.53 2.91
C GLY A 55 8.06 -3.57 4.26
N GLY A 56 8.06 -2.43 4.96
CA GLY A 56 7.28 -2.28 6.16
C GLY A 56 7.20 -0.84 6.62
N ALA A 57 6.20 -0.57 7.45
CA ALA A 57 5.98 0.72 8.05
C ALA A 57 5.68 0.57 9.55
N THR A 58 6.29 1.41 10.37
CA THR A 58 5.97 1.50 11.79
C THR A 58 5.03 2.68 12.06
N ALA A 59 4.00 2.44 12.85
CA ALA A 59 3.04 3.47 13.21
C ALA A 59 3.57 4.37 14.34
N LYS A 60 3.16 5.64 14.33
CA LYS A 60 3.34 6.56 15.45
C LYS A 60 2.24 6.28 16.48
N ILE A 61 2.48 5.29 17.34
CA ILE A 61 1.56 4.88 18.41
C ILE A 61 1.62 5.92 19.55
N PRO A 62 0.48 6.50 19.99
CA PRO A 62 0.43 7.36 21.16
C PRO A 62 0.88 6.63 22.43
N GLU A 63 1.51 7.32 23.37
CA GLU A 63 1.99 6.72 24.64
C GLU A 63 0.86 6.04 25.44
N ASN A 64 -0.36 6.57 25.35
CA ASN A 64 -1.53 6.06 26.06
C ASN A 64 -2.40 5.13 25.20
N TYR A 65 -1.87 4.59 24.10
CA TYR A 65 -2.62 3.67 23.24
C TYR A 65 -2.82 2.32 23.94
N VAL A 66 -4.06 1.88 24.01
CA VAL A 66 -4.43 0.54 24.48
C VAL A 66 -4.89 -0.26 23.28
N ASP A 67 -4.26 -1.41 23.04
CA ASP A 67 -4.72 -2.34 22.01
C ASP A 67 -6.01 -3.01 22.49
N GLU A 68 -7.12 -2.65 21.85
CA GLU A 68 -8.44 -3.20 22.16
C GLU A 68 -8.66 -4.59 21.55
N GLY A 69 -7.72 -5.09 20.74
CA GLY A 69 -7.79 -6.42 20.13
C GLY A 69 -8.76 -6.53 18.96
N PHE A 70 -9.40 -5.44 18.53
CA PHE A 70 -10.26 -5.39 17.35
C PHE A 70 -10.08 -4.11 16.54
N ILE A 71 -10.38 -4.19 15.24
CA ILE A 71 -10.26 -3.07 14.30
C ILE A 71 -11.55 -2.25 14.32
N LYS A 72 -11.51 -1.01 14.82
CA LYS A 72 -12.68 -0.10 14.87
C LYS A 72 -13.12 0.38 13.49
N ASP A 73 -12.17 0.83 12.67
CA ASP A 73 -12.45 1.50 11.41
C ASP A 73 -12.08 0.62 10.21
N VAL A 74 -12.78 -0.50 10.09
CA VAL A 74 -12.50 -1.53 9.08
C VAL A 74 -12.35 -0.97 7.65
N PRO A 75 -13.22 -0.08 7.13
CA PRO A 75 -13.05 0.44 5.77
C PRO A 75 -11.72 1.17 5.55
N HIS A 76 -11.28 1.96 6.54
CA HIS A 76 -10.03 2.72 6.46
C HIS A 76 -8.81 1.81 6.63
N TYR A 77 -8.93 0.78 7.46
CA TYR A 77 -7.91 -0.24 7.65
C TYR A 77 -7.70 -1.08 6.38
N ILE A 78 -8.79 -1.56 5.78
CA ILE A 78 -8.78 -2.25 4.47
C ILE A 78 -8.12 -1.39 3.41
N ALA A 79 -8.51 -0.13 3.35
CA ALA A 79 -7.99 0.78 2.34
C ALA A 79 -6.47 0.89 2.42
N VAL A 80 -5.91 0.96 3.63
CA VAL A 80 -4.45 0.97 3.83
C VAL A 80 -3.81 -0.30 3.32
N ILE A 81 -4.31 -1.48 3.71
CA ILE A 81 -3.75 -2.77 3.30
C ILE A 81 -3.75 -2.90 1.77
N ILE A 82 -4.87 -2.58 1.14
CA ILE A 82 -5.03 -2.79 -0.29
C ILE A 82 -4.28 -1.75 -1.12
N TYR A 83 -4.10 -0.53 -0.61
CA TYR A 83 -3.51 0.55 -1.42
C TYR A 83 -2.08 0.28 -1.87
N GLY A 84 -1.29 -0.45 -1.07
CA GLY A 84 0.05 -0.87 -1.46
C GLY A 84 0.00 -1.70 -2.75
N CYS A 85 -0.87 -2.71 -2.78
CA CYS A 85 -1.11 -3.54 -3.96
C CYS A 85 -1.64 -2.73 -5.16
N ILE A 86 -2.55 -1.77 -4.94
CA ILE A 86 -3.09 -0.92 -6.04
C ILE A 86 -1.95 -0.16 -6.73
N ILE A 87 -1.14 0.55 -5.95
CA ILE A 87 -0.04 1.38 -6.50
C ILE A 87 1.05 0.49 -7.11
N GLN A 88 1.36 -0.64 -6.48
CA GLN A 88 2.29 -1.62 -7.04
C GLN A 88 1.79 -2.17 -8.39
N VAL A 89 0.51 -2.51 -8.52
CA VAL A 89 -0.06 -3.03 -9.77
C VAL A 89 0.00 -2.00 -10.88
N LEU A 90 -0.33 -0.72 -10.60
CA LEU A 90 -0.19 0.36 -11.57
C LEU A 90 1.25 0.50 -12.07
N TYR A 91 2.23 0.44 -11.17
CA TYR A 91 3.64 0.39 -11.56
C TYR A 91 3.93 -0.81 -12.46
N GLN A 92 3.48 -2.00 -12.07
CA GLN A 92 3.77 -3.24 -12.82
C GLN A 92 3.02 -3.37 -14.14
N ARG A 93 1.87 -2.69 -14.33
CA ARG A 93 1.14 -2.65 -15.60
C ARG A 93 1.98 -2.03 -16.72
N ASN A 94 2.88 -1.09 -16.40
CA ASN A 94 3.76 -0.44 -17.38
C ASN A 94 4.75 -1.41 -18.08
N PHE A 95 4.99 -2.60 -17.52
CA PHE A 95 5.96 -3.55 -18.08
C PHE A 95 5.52 -5.01 -18.11
N LYS A 96 4.50 -5.41 -17.34
CA LYS A 96 4.11 -6.83 -17.18
C LYS A 96 2.60 -7.12 -17.25
N ASN A 97 1.74 -6.18 -17.67
CA ASN A 97 0.28 -6.37 -17.75
C ASN A 97 -0.31 -7.05 -16.49
N LYS A 98 0.22 -6.70 -15.32
CA LYS A 98 -0.10 -7.38 -14.07
C LYS A 98 -1.55 -7.09 -13.66
N LYS A 99 -2.26 -8.12 -13.21
CA LYS A 99 -3.62 -8.00 -12.68
C LYS A 99 -3.61 -7.84 -11.17
N PHE A 100 -4.51 -7.02 -10.64
CA PHE A 100 -4.63 -6.81 -9.21
C PHE A 100 -5.03 -8.09 -8.46
N ARG A 101 -5.88 -8.92 -9.05
CA ARG A 101 -6.24 -10.23 -8.46
C ARG A 101 -5.04 -11.13 -8.14
N GLU A 102 -3.92 -10.98 -8.83
CA GLU A 102 -2.70 -11.77 -8.61
C GLU A 102 -1.98 -11.39 -7.30
N CYS A 103 -2.22 -10.19 -6.77
CA CYS A 103 -1.76 -9.80 -5.45
C CYS A 103 -2.49 -10.54 -4.32
N PHE A 104 -3.59 -11.25 -4.63
CA PHE A 104 -4.47 -11.90 -3.67
C PHE A 104 -4.74 -13.38 -3.98
N SER A 105 -4.03 -13.97 -4.94
CA SER A 105 -4.11 -15.40 -5.27
C SER A 105 -3.26 -16.23 -4.32
N LEU A 106 -3.82 -17.35 -3.82
CA LEU A 106 -3.17 -18.27 -2.87
C LEU A 106 -1.90 -18.93 -3.43
N ASP A 107 -1.71 -18.92 -4.75
CA ASP A 107 -0.58 -19.58 -5.42
C ASP A 107 0.74 -18.77 -5.37
N ASN A 108 0.71 -17.50 -4.94
CA ASN A 108 1.92 -16.67 -4.81
C ASN A 108 2.54 -16.85 -3.42
N SER A 109 3.40 -17.86 -3.32
CA SER A 109 4.26 -18.09 -2.16
C SER A 109 5.21 -16.89 -1.93
N ALA A 110 5.17 -16.33 -0.71
CA ALA A 110 6.02 -15.28 -0.11
C ALA A 110 5.63 -13.79 -0.28
N GLN A 111 5.12 -13.32 -1.44
CA GLN A 111 4.90 -11.88 -1.67
C GLN A 111 3.44 -11.48 -1.43
N GLY A 112 3.17 -10.71 -0.37
CA GLY A 112 1.82 -10.27 0.02
C GLY A 112 1.13 -11.14 1.09
N ILE A 113 1.83 -12.15 1.65
CA ILE A 113 1.30 -12.97 2.75
C ILE A 113 0.93 -12.09 3.96
N SER A 114 1.75 -11.10 4.31
CA SER A 114 1.46 -10.23 5.46
C SER A 114 0.20 -9.38 5.24
N ASP A 115 -0.01 -8.87 4.02
CA ASP A 115 -1.22 -8.13 3.66
C ASP A 115 -2.43 -9.06 3.56
N MET A 116 -2.25 -10.26 3.02
CA MET A 116 -3.26 -11.32 2.95
C MET A 116 -3.68 -11.80 4.34
N ASP A 117 -2.74 -11.99 5.25
CA ASP A 117 -2.98 -12.35 6.64
C ASP A 117 -3.68 -11.19 7.36
N SER A 118 -3.25 -9.95 7.12
CA SER A 118 -3.89 -8.75 7.67
C SER A 118 -5.31 -8.56 7.12
N PHE A 119 -5.53 -8.89 5.84
CA PHE A 119 -6.84 -8.90 5.19
C PHE A 119 -7.74 -10.02 5.74
N THR A 120 -7.14 -11.17 6.04
CA THR A 120 -7.83 -12.32 6.68
C THR A 120 -8.19 -12.02 8.14
N ARG A 121 -7.36 -11.25 8.86
CA ARG A 121 -7.62 -10.76 10.23
C ARG A 121 -8.79 -9.79 10.33
N ILE A 122 -9.25 -9.23 9.22
CA ILE A 122 -10.46 -8.39 9.17
C ILE A 122 -11.74 -9.24 9.37
N GLY A 123 -11.60 -10.56 9.40
CA GLY A 123 -12.66 -11.47 9.80
C GLY A 123 -13.84 -11.44 8.84
N ILE A 124 -15.04 -11.58 9.40
CA ILE A 124 -16.31 -11.77 8.66
C ILE A 124 -16.71 -10.54 7.82
N GLU A 125 -16.15 -9.35 8.10
CA GLU A 125 -16.59 -8.12 7.43
C GLU A 125 -16.23 -8.05 5.94
N PHE A 126 -15.13 -8.70 5.54
CA PHE A 126 -14.64 -8.70 4.16
C PHE A 126 -14.16 -10.08 3.70
N THR A 127 -15.01 -11.09 3.89
CA THR A 127 -14.80 -12.45 3.38
C THR A 127 -15.77 -12.78 2.23
N GLY A 128 -15.46 -13.86 1.50
CA GLY A 128 -16.33 -14.42 0.48
C GLY A 128 -16.77 -13.41 -0.60
N PRO A 129 -18.08 -13.23 -0.84
CA PRO A 129 -18.59 -12.34 -1.90
C PRO A 129 -18.14 -10.88 -1.78
N LYS A 130 -17.98 -10.34 -0.55
CA LYS A 130 -17.56 -8.95 -0.33
C LYS A 130 -16.12 -8.72 -0.78
N ARG A 131 -15.24 -9.69 -0.49
CA ARG A 131 -13.86 -9.69 -0.98
C ARG A 131 -13.82 -9.69 -2.51
N LEU A 132 -14.60 -10.58 -3.15
CA LEU A 132 -14.65 -10.69 -4.61
C LEU A 132 -15.14 -9.37 -5.24
N LYS A 133 -16.23 -8.79 -4.74
CA LYS A 133 -16.76 -7.49 -5.19
C LYS A 133 -15.71 -6.38 -5.09
N LEU A 134 -14.91 -6.36 -4.02
CA LEU A 134 -13.87 -5.35 -3.85
C LEU A 134 -12.72 -5.56 -4.84
N VAL A 135 -12.26 -6.79 -5.03
CA VAL A 135 -11.21 -7.12 -6.00
C VAL A 135 -11.67 -6.78 -7.41
N GLU A 136 -12.91 -7.10 -7.78
CA GLU A 136 -13.50 -6.77 -9.09
C GLU A 136 -13.62 -5.27 -9.32
N TYR A 137 -14.13 -4.53 -8.34
CA TYR A 137 -14.20 -3.07 -8.41
C TYR A 137 -12.80 -2.46 -8.62
N ILE A 138 -11.79 -2.97 -7.91
CA ILE A 138 -10.43 -2.46 -8.07
C ILE A 138 -9.88 -2.76 -9.46
N GLU A 139 -9.96 -4.03 -9.89
CA GLU A 139 -9.43 -4.50 -11.16
C GLU A 139 -10.05 -3.78 -12.36
N ASN A 140 -11.38 -3.64 -12.35
CA ASN A 140 -12.16 -3.26 -13.54
C ASN A 140 -12.57 -1.78 -13.56
N GLU A 141 -12.51 -1.08 -12.41
CA GLU A 141 -12.96 0.31 -12.33
C GLU A 141 -11.90 1.23 -11.71
N TYR A 142 -11.39 0.89 -10.52
CA TYR A 142 -10.61 1.83 -9.74
C TYR A 142 -9.21 2.09 -10.31
N LEU A 143 -8.53 1.06 -10.83
CA LEU A 143 -7.19 1.22 -11.40
C LEU A 143 -7.20 2.20 -12.57
N ASP A 144 -8.14 2.03 -13.49
CA ASP A 144 -8.28 2.88 -14.69
C ASP A 144 -8.71 4.31 -14.29
N LEU A 145 -9.57 4.44 -13.27
CA LEU A 145 -9.99 5.74 -12.74
C LEU A 145 -8.82 6.60 -12.23
N ILE A 146 -7.79 5.98 -11.66
CA ILE A 146 -6.66 6.70 -11.04
C ILE A 146 -5.39 6.72 -11.90
N GLU A 147 -5.37 6.02 -13.03
CA GLU A 147 -4.17 5.82 -13.87
C GLU A 147 -3.50 7.15 -14.27
N GLU A 148 -4.26 8.12 -14.77
CA GLU A 148 -3.72 9.43 -15.15
C GLU A 148 -3.16 10.21 -13.96
N ASN A 149 -3.76 10.07 -12.78
CA ASN A 149 -3.23 10.71 -11.58
C ASN A 149 -2.00 9.98 -11.05
N TYR A 150 -1.96 8.65 -11.18
CA TYR A 150 -0.81 7.80 -10.86
C TYR A 150 0.41 8.16 -11.70
N LYS A 151 0.27 8.53 -12.99
CA LYS A 151 1.41 8.99 -13.81
C LYS A 151 2.16 10.18 -13.19
N LYS A 152 1.50 10.99 -12.34
CA LYS A 152 2.18 12.04 -11.57
C LYS A 152 3.02 11.44 -10.44
N LEU A 153 2.46 10.48 -9.69
CA LEU A 153 3.15 9.72 -8.65
C LEU A 153 4.40 9.03 -9.21
N GLU A 154 4.26 8.33 -10.33
CA GLU A 154 5.34 7.58 -10.96
C GLU A 154 6.54 8.46 -11.31
N LYS A 155 6.30 9.67 -11.83
CA LYS A 155 7.38 10.62 -12.18
C LYS A 155 8.19 11.08 -10.96
N MET A 156 7.56 11.13 -9.78
CA MET A 156 8.19 11.57 -8.54
C MET A 156 8.94 10.43 -7.85
N VAL A 157 8.29 9.26 -7.70
CA VAL A 157 8.86 8.08 -7.04
C VAL A 157 9.87 7.34 -7.92
N GLY A 158 9.70 7.36 -9.25
CA GLY A 158 10.56 6.63 -10.18
C GLY A 158 11.95 7.22 -10.37
N LYS A 159 12.14 8.51 -10.02
CA LYS A 159 13.39 9.25 -10.25
C LYS A 159 14.29 9.37 -9.02
N GLU A 160 13.73 9.34 -7.81
CA GLU A 160 14.47 9.54 -6.57
C GLU A 160 14.39 8.32 -5.66
N THR A 161 15.53 7.81 -5.23
CA THR A 161 15.60 6.82 -4.15
C THR A 161 15.44 7.58 -2.84
N PHE A 162 14.29 7.47 -2.17
CA PHE A 162 13.99 8.15 -0.89
C PHE A 162 14.83 7.64 0.28
N ILE A 163 16.04 7.13 0.07
CA ILE A 163 16.76 6.44 1.12
C ILE A 163 17.44 7.49 2.01
N PHE A 164 17.00 7.53 3.27
CA PHE A 164 17.60 8.33 4.32
C PHE A 164 18.87 7.67 4.84
N GLU A 165 18.77 6.41 5.21
CA GLU A 165 19.83 5.65 5.87
C GLU A 165 19.77 4.17 5.49
N LYS A 166 20.90 3.46 5.61
CA LYS A 166 20.96 2.01 5.51
C LYS A 166 21.45 1.41 6.83
N GLU A 167 20.61 0.60 7.46
CA GLU A 167 20.92 -0.17 8.66
C GLU A 167 21.00 -1.66 8.30
N GLY A 168 22.22 -2.19 8.13
CA GLY A 168 22.42 -3.58 7.70
C GLY A 168 21.79 -3.84 6.31
N SER A 169 20.74 -4.66 6.25
CA SER A 169 19.99 -4.94 5.01
C SER A 169 18.75 -4.06 4.81
N LYS A 170 18.47 -3.14 5.75
CA LYS A 170 17.29 -2.27 5.76
C LYS A 170 17.64 -0.89 5.20
N TYR A 171 16.89 -0.45 4.20
CA TYR A 171 16.89 0.91 3.67
C TYR A 171 15.75 1.68 4.33
N ILE A 172 16.08 2.65 5.18
CA ILE A 172 15.11 3.53 5.83
C ILE A 172 14.79 4.68 4.88
N LEU A 173 13.51 4.96 4.68
CA LEU A 173 13.07 6.01 3.78
C LEU A 173 12.94 7.37 4.48
N ASN A 174 13.30 8.45 3.78
CA ASN A 174 13.20 9.82 4.23
C ASN A 174 11.75 10.30 4.15
N LEU A 175 11.04 10.21 5.28
CA LEU A 175 9.63 10.61 5.34
C LEU A 175 9.42 12.10 5.04
N GLU A 176 10.34 12.99 5.41
CA GLU A 176 10.20 14.42 5.08
C GLU A 176 10.29 14.68 3.57
N GLN A 177 11.20 13.99 2.89
CA GLN A 177 11.32 14.10 1.43
C GLN A 177 10.08 13.53 0.74
N ILE A 178 9.60 12.37 1.20
CA ILE A 178 8.35 11.77 0.71
C ILE A 178 7.17 12.74 0.92
N ASP A 179 7.08 13.36 2.11
CA ASP A 179 6.03 14.32 2.44
C ASP A 179 5.98 15.49 1.46
N ARG A 180 7.13 16.14 1.23
CA ARG A 180 7.23 17.28 0.31
C ARG A 180 6.92 16.90 -1.13
N LEU A 181 7.39 15.73 -1.58
CA LEU A 181 7.18 15.29 -2.96
C LEU A 181 5.74 14.87 -3.22
N LEU A 182 5.06 14.31 -2.23
CA LEU A 182 3.70 13.81 -2.40
C LEU A 182 2.61 14.84 -2.12
N GLU A 183 2.92 16.02 -1.60
CA GLU A 183 1.93 17.03 -1.17
C GLU A 183 0.86 17.32 -2.25
N ASP A 184 1.29 17.78 -3.42
CA ASP A 184 0.39 18.10 -4.54
C ASP A 184 -0.37 16.87 -5.05
N PHE A 185 0.30 15.71 -5.05
CA PHE A 185 -0.33 14.46 -5.43
C PHE A 185 -1.47 14.13 -4.46
N LEU A 186 -1.24 14.13 -3.15
CA LEU A 186 -2.23 13.82 -2.12
C LEU A 186 -3.46 14.72 -2.22
N ILE A 187 -3.26 16.02 -2.45
CA ILE A 187 -4.35 16.98 -2.67
C ILE A 187 -5.17 16.57 -3.89
N SER A 188 -4.54 16.37 -5.04
CA SER A 188 -5.24 16.00 -6.27
C SER A 188 -5.88 14.61 -6.21
N HIS A 189 -5.31 13.71 -5.41
CA HIS A 189 -5.72 12.31 -5.29
C HIS A 189 -6.90 12.12 -4.32
N THR A 190 -7.12 13.07 -3.42
CA THR A 190 -8.16 13.05 -2.38
C THR A 190 -9.54 12.66 -2.92
N LYS A 191 -9.94 13.18 -4.08
CA LYS A 191 -11.26 12.88 -4.68
C LYS A 191 -11.43 11.41 -5.05
N TYR A 192 -10.36 10.76 -5.52
CA TYR A 192 -10.37 9.35 -5.90
C TYR A 192 -10.38 8.47 -4.66
N TYR A 193 -9.55 8.79 -3.69
CA TYR A 193 -9.50 8.06 -2.42
C TYR A 193 -10.83 8.13 -1.65
N LYS A 194 -11.52 9.29 -1.67
CA LYS A 194 -12.87 9.40 -1.11
C LYS A 194 -13.87 8.45 -1.78
N ARG A 195 -13.79 8.28 -3.11
CA ARG A 195 -14.63 7.32 -3.85
C ARG A 195 -14.27 5.88 -3.48
N PHE A 196 -12.98 5.58 -3.31
CA PHE A 196 -12.51 4.27 -2.86
C PHE A 196 -13.09 3.88 -1.50
N ILE A 197 -12.94 4.75 -0.49
CA ILE A 197 -13.49 4.53 0.85
C ILE A 197 -15.01 4.37 0.79
N LYS A 198 -15.71 5.21 0.02
CA LYS A 198 -17.16 5.11 -0.14
C LYS A 198 -17.56 3.73 -0.68
N LYS A 199 -16.87 3.22 -1.70
CA LYS A 199 -17.16 1.90 -2.27
C LYS A 199 -16.88 0.76 -1.29
N ILE A 200 -15.80 0.85 -0.50
CA ILE A 200 -15.52 -0.12 0.56
C ILE A 200 -16.67 -0.14 1.59
N ILE A 201 -17.18 1.03 1.99
CA ILE A 201 -18.32 1.12 2.92
C ILE A 201 -19.59 0.52 2.30
N GLU A 202 -19.87 0.80 1.03
CA GLU A 202 -21.00 0.22 0.30
C GLU A 202 -20.93 -1.32 0.28
N ILE A 203 -19.77 -1.88 -0.09
CA ILE A 203 -19.56 -3.34 -0.12
C ILE A 203 -19.66 -3.96 1.28
N LYS A 204 -19.13 -3.29 2.31
CA LYS A 204 -19.25 -3.73 3.70
C LYS A 204 -20.71 -3.87 4.12
N ASN A 205 -21.54 -2.91 3.75
CA ASN A 205 -22.95 -2.82 4.15
C ASN A 205 -23.90 -3.60 3.24
N ASP A 206 -23.40 -4.15 2.13
CA ASP A 206 -24.16 -5.00 1.22
C ASP A 206 -24.58 -6.29 1.96
N ARG A 207 -25.84 -6.68 1.81
CA ARG A 207 -26.44 -7.81 2.52
C ARG A 207 -26.16 -9.13 1.80
#